data_AF-A0A7X8EMT4-F1
#
_entry.id   AF-A0A7X8EMT4-F1
#
_cell.length_a   1.000
_cell.length_b   1.000
_cell.length_c   1.000
_cell.angle_alpha   90.00
_cell.angle_beta   90.00
_cell.angle_gamma   90.00
#
_symmetry.space_group_name_H-M   'P 1'
#
loop_
_entity.id
_entity.type
_entity.pdbx_description
1 polymer ?
#
loop_
_entity_poly.entity_id
_entity_poly.type
_entity_poly.pdbx_seq_one_letter_code
_entity_poly.pdbx_strand_id
1 'polypeptide(L)'
;MDRGSLNWGELPLEVVLLFISGMSALIAGVLLIAALAAGMPYYGGGLAGLVLFFFALQTTLLGKTPFGDLPPSGALLAAGILMAAAGIVIAIIPSVPPLFSAWLLLIFLAAGGAVLLVQSLLSPSKIRLWRSLGGAVKPLVVWAPAVYLSSVAAGSAFYAVGGGPGWLLVPALLFQGAAVLNLGRILAGVYRVYPASGPEAPGRAPIPFGQGMLLMTGAFMVLLGLLLIPVSLGLLPFAPSAQLGLLMVIFAVQAAASGNTPLGPFPRSAATAFAGLAFGALGAVSCVIPGLLDGILVPLVGVLNIAGGLLTLAKTALAFKGVRGAPGPDGARLLRKLYGTQALLGILSVMFGSSMLFPGIIPALVTGVVLAANGGVLVWLMILLGRVEAMAAQAEAGAPPEGV
;
A
#
# COMPACT_ATOMS: atom_id res chain seq x y z
N MET A 1 25.03 -22.98 8.43
CA MET A 1 24.19 -22.16 7.53
C MET A 1 23.04 -21.63 8.35
N ASP A 2 23.08 -20.34 8.68
CA ASP A 2 22.19 -19.71 9.63
C ASP A 2 20.76 -19.63 9.05
N ARG A 3 19.88 -20.55 9.48
CA ARG A 3 18.52 -20.72 8.94
C ARG A 3 17.51 -19.72 9.53
N GLY A 4 17.95 -18.81 10.41
CA GLY A 4 17.05 -18.01 11.24
C GLY A 4 16.96 -16.50 10.95
N SER A 5 17.98 -15.87 10.36
CA SER A 5 18.00 -14.42 10.22
C SER A 5 17.35 -13.96 8.90
N LEU A 6 16.21 -13.26 8.99
CA LEU A 6 15.64 -12.52 7.88
C LEU A 6 16.64 -11.48 7.36
N ASN A 7 16.87 -11.44 6.04
CA ASN A 7 17.60 -10.34 5.42
C ASN A 7 16.64 -9.16 5.24
N TRP A 8 16.54 -8.32 6.28
CA TRP A 8 15.61 -7.18 6.31
C TRP A 8 15.87 -6.15 5.20
N GLY A 9 17.06 -6.11 4.59
CA GLY A 9 17.37 -5.20 3.49
C GLY A 9 16.84 -5.64 2.12
N GLU A 10 16.49 -6.91 1.96
CA GLU A 10 16.15 -7.52 0.66
C GLU A 10 14.80 -8.24 0.71
N LEU A 11 13.87 -7.75 1.53
CA LEU A 11 12.55 -8.39 1.65
C LEU A 11 11.76 -8.24 0.34
N PRO A 12 11.28 -9.34 -0.26
CA PRO A 12 10.42 -9.24 -1.44
C PRO A 12 9.15 -8.44 -1.13
N LEU A 13 8.62 -7.72 -2.12
CA LEU A 13 7.44 -6.87 -1.96
C LEU A 13 6.26 -7.58 -1.27
N GLU A 14 6.00 -8.83 -1.66
CA GLU A 14 4.94 -9.63 -1.05
C GLU A 14 5.15 -9.84 0.45
N VAL A 15 6.39 -10.11 0.87
CA VAL A 15 6.73 -10.28 2.29
C VAL A 15 6.51 -8.97 3.05
N VAL A 16 6.88 -7.83 2.46
CA VAL A 16 6.63 -6.51 3.04
C VAL A 16 5.14 -6.27 3.26
N LEU A 17 4.29 -6.53 2.26
CA LEU A 17 2.85 -6.38 2.37
C LEU A 17 2.24 -7.33 3.42
N LEU A 18 2.70 -8.58 3.49
CA LEU A 18 2.28 -9.52 4.52
C LEU A 18 2.72 -9.05 5.92
N PHE A 19 3.93 -8.53 6.08
CA PHE A 19 4.37 -8.01 7.37
C PHE A 19 3.58 -6.80 7.83
N ILE A 20 3.34 -5.83 6.95
CA ILE A 20 2.55 -4.65 7.28
C ILE A 20 1.11 -5.07 7.61
N SER A 21 0.45 -5.86 6.75
CA SER A 21 -0.95 -6.29 6.99
C SER A 21 -1.12 -7.19 8.21
N GLY A 22 -0.22 -8.17 8.41
CA GLY A 22 -0.26 -9.06 9.58
C GLY A 22 -0.04 -8.30 10.89
N MET A 23 0.89 -7.34 10.90
CA MET A 23 1.08 -6.44 12.04
C MET A 23 -0.14 -5.53 12.25
N SER A 24 -0.74 -4.99 11.19
CA SER A 24 -1.97 -4.20 11.33
C SER A 24 -3.10 -4.99 11.97
N ALA A 25 -3.27 -6.26 11.60
CA ALA A 25 -4.27 -7.15 12.21
C ALA A 25 -3.96 -7.43 13.70
N LEU A 26 -2.69 -7.67 14.06
CA LEU A 26 -2.29 -7.84 15.47
C LEU A 26 -2.58 -6.58 16.28
N ILE A 27 -2.16 -5.42 15.79
CA ILE A 27 -2.39 -4.13 16.44
C ILE A 27 -3.90 -3.91 16.61
N ALA A 28 -4.69 -4.11 15.56
CA ALA A 28 -6.15 -3.99 15.64
C ALA A 28 -6.74 -4.92 16.70
N GLY A 29 -6.31 -6.19 16.76
CA GLY A 29 -6.76 -7.15 17.77
C GLY A 29 -6.40 -6.76 19.20
N VAL A 30 -5.17 -6.28 19.44
CA VAL A 30 -4.72 -5.81 20.77
C VAL A 30 -5.48 -4.56 21.19
N LEU A 31 -5.60 -3.59 20.29
CA LEU A 31 -6.33 -2.35 20.54
C LEU A 31 -7.82 -2.59 20.76
N LEU A 32 -8.40 -3.60 20.10
CA LEU A 32 -9.78 -4.01 20.31
C LEU A 32 -10.03 -4.53 21.73
N ILE A 33 -9.07 -5.24 22.34
CA ILE A 33 -9.18 -5.64 23.77
C ILE A 33 -9.30 -4.40 24.64
N ALA A 34 -8.43 -3.42 24.42
CA ALA A 34 -8.43 -2.19 25.19
C ALA A 34 -9.71 -1.37 24.95
N ALA A 35 -10.24 -1.35 23.72
CA ALA A 35 -11.52 -0.72 23.41
C ALA A 35 -12.70 -1.39 24.10
N LEU A 36 -12.75 -2.73 24.09
CA LEU A 36 -13.83 -3.49 24.73
C LEU A 36 -13.76 -3.45 26.27
N ALA A 37 -12.56 -3.43 26.84
CA ALA A 37 -12.36 -3.43 28.29
C ALA A 37 -12.41 -2.02 28.91
N ALA A 38 -11.84 -1.02 28.23
CA ALA A 38 -11.70 0.34 28.75
C ALA A 38 -12.62 1.37 28.06
N GLY A 39 -13.47 0.94 27.12
CA GLY A 39 -14.42 1.81 26.42
C GLY A 39 -13.77 2.81 25.46
N MET A 40 -12.52 2.57 25.02
CA MET A 40 -11.88 3.43 24.01
C MET A 40 -12.62 3.36 22.67
N PRO A 41 -12.63 4.47 21.89
CA PRO A 41 -13.28 4.47 20.59
C PRO A 41 -12.59 3.48 19.64
N TYR A 42 -13.38 2.62 19.00
CA TYR A 42 -12.91 1.67 18.02
C TYR A 42 -13.66 1.84 16.70
N TYR A 43 -12.93 2.12 15.64
CA TYR A 43 -13.51 2.43 14.34
C TYR A 43 -13.40 1.24 13.37
N GLY A 44 -14.48 0.46 13.32
CA GLY A 44 -14.56 -0.72 12.44
C GLY A 44 -14.45 -0.40 10.94
N GLY A 45 -14.98 0.76 10.51
CA GLY A 45 -14.83 1.23 9.12
C GLY A 45 -13.37 1.46 8.73
N GLY A 46 -12.57 2.03 9.62
CA GLY A 46 -11.14 2.21 9.40
C GLY A 46 -10.37 0.90 9.27
N LEU A 47 -10.70 -0.11 10.09
CA LEU A 47 -10.15 -1.47 9.93
C LEU A 47 -10.55 -2.09 8.58
N ALA A 48 -11.84 -2.04 8.24
CA ALA A 48 -12.34 -2.63 7.00
C ALA A 48 -11.73 -1.98 5.75
N GLY A 49 -11.67 -0.65 5.74
CA GLY A 49 -11.05 0.11 4.66
C GLY A 49 -9.55 -0.18 4.54
N LEU A 50 -8.83 -0.33 5.66
CA LEU A 50 -7.42 -0.73 5.67
C LEU A 50 -7.20 -2.13 5.08
N VAL A 51 -8.03 -3.11 5.43
CA VAL A 51 -7.94 -4.47 4.89
C VAL A 51 -8.21 -4.49 3.38
N LEU A 52 -9.26 -3.79 2.92
CA LEU A 52 -9.53 -3.65 1.48
C LEU A 52 -8.40 -2.94 0.75
N PHE A 53 -7.77 -1.95 1.38
CA PHE A 53 -6.62 -1.26 0.81
C PHE A 53 -5.40 -2.20 0.66
N PHE A 54 -5.15 -3.11 1.61
CA PHE A 54 -4.11 -4.13 1.44
C PHE A 54 -4.40 -5.09 0.29
N PHE A 55 -5.65 -5.53 0.12
CA PHE A 55 -6.02 -6.33 -1.04
C PHE A 55 -5.84 -5.57 -2.35
N ALA A 56 -6.20 -4.29 -2.38
CA ALA A 56 -5.97 -3.44 -3.53
C ALA A 56 -4.49 -3.31 -3.88
N LEU A 57 -3.62 -3.13 -2.88
CA LEU A 57 -2.17 -3.11 -3.08
C LEU A 57 -1.65 -4.45 -3.63
N GLN A 58 -2.11 -5.58 -3.10
CA GLN A 58 -1.71 -6.90 -3.60
C GLN A 58 -2.20 -7.14 -5.03
N THR A 59 -3.43 -6.73 -5.37
CA THR A 59 -3.99 -6.88 -6.71
C THR A 59 -3.26 -6.00 -7.73
N THR A 60 -3.06 -4.72 -7.40
CA THR A 60 -2.41 -3.77 -8.31
C THR A 60 -0.91 -4.03 -8.46
N LEU A 61 -0.19 -4.36 -7.38
CA LEU A 61 1.27 -4.47 -7.39
C LEU A 61 1.78 -5.90 -7.66
N LEU A 62 1.01 -6.92 -7.30
CA LEU A 62 1.45 -8.33 -7.41
C LEU A 62 0.58 -9.18 -8.35
N GLY A 63 -0.53 -8.63 -8.87
CA GLY A 63 -1.51 -9.41 -9.62
C GLY A 63 -2.25 -10.46 -8.77
N LYS A 64 -2.17 -10.37 -7.45
CA LYS A 64 -2.77 -11.32 -6.51
C LYS A 64 -4.13 -10.82 -6.06
N THR A 65 -5.16 -11.62 -6.33
CA THR A 65 -6.52 -11.31 -5.86
C THR A 65 -6.84 -12.08 -4.59
N PRO A 66 -7.86 -11.64 -3.83
CA PRO A 66 -8.35 -12.39 -2.68
C PRO A 66 -8.87 -13.80 -3.03
N PHE A 67 -9.12 -14.07 -4.31
CA PHE A 67 -9.64 -15.35 -4.82
C PHE A 67 -8.58 -16.22 -5.52
N GLY A 68 -7.33 -15.73 -5.61
CA GLY A 68 -6.23 -16.43 -6.28
C GLY A 68 -5.41 -15.54 -7.21
N ASP A 69 -4.42 -16.16 -7.84
CA ASP A 69 -3.54 -15.50 -8.80
C ASP A 69 -4.24 -15.41 -10.16
N LEU A 70 -4.28 -14.21 -10.75
CA LEU A 70 -4.79 -13.98 -12.10
C LEU A 70 -3.66 -13.46 -13.00
N PRO A 71 -3.70 -13.73 -14.31
CA PRO A 71 -2.73 -13.18 -15.23
C PRO A 71 -2.82 -11.64 -15.22
N PRO A 72 -1.69 -10.93 -15.29
CA PRO A 72 -1.69 -9.48 -15.30
C PRO A 72 -2.49 -8.94 -16.48
N SER A 73 -3.45 -8.05 -16.20
CA SER A 73 -4.32 -7.46 -17.21
C SER A 73 -4.78 -6.06 -16.79
N GLY A 74 -5.21 -5.24 -17.75
CA GLY A 74 -5.81 -3.94 -17.46
C GLY A 74 -7.09 -4.04 -16.62
N ALA A 75 -7.86 -5.12 -16.77
CA ALA A 75 -9.04 -5.40 -15.95
C ALA A 75 -8.67 -5.67 -14.49
N LEU A 76 -7.58 -6.42 -14.25
CA LEU A 76 -7.07 -6.68 -12.91
C LEU A 76 -6.59 -5.39 -12.22
N LEU A 77 -5.91 -4.53 -12.99
CA LEU A 77 -5.51 -3.21 -12.52
C LEU A 77 -6.72 -2.34 -12.15
N ALA A 78 -7.75 -2.29 -13.00
CA ALA A 78 -8.97 -1.56 -12.73
C ALA A 78 -9.70 -2.09 -11.48
N ALA A 79 -9.78 -3.41 -11.32
CA ALA A 79 -10.34 -4.04 -10.12
C ALA A 79 -9.56 -3.64 -8.86
N GLY A 80 -8.22 -3.64 -8.91
CA GLY A 80 -7.37 -3.15 -7.83
C GLY A 80 -7.65 -1.70 -7.45
N ILE A 81 -7.77 -0.80 -8.43
CA ILE A 81 -8.11 0.62 -8.20
C ILE A 81 -9.51 0.77 -7.59
N LEU A 82 -10.50 0.02 -8.08
CA LEU A 82 -11.86 0.06 -7.53
C LEU A 82 -11.90 -0.44 -6.09
N MET A 83 -11.18 -1.51 -5.77
CA MET A 83 -11.01 -1.99 -4.39
C MET A 83 -10.31 -0.94 -3.52
N ALA A 84 -9.29 -0.26 -4.04
CA ALA A 84 -8.62 0.83 -3.33
C ALA A 84 -9.61 1.96 -3.02
N ALA A 85 -10.38 2.39 -4.02
CA ALA A 85 -11.37 3.46 -3.88
C ALA A 85 -12.45 3.09 -2.85
N ALA A 86 -12.97 1.87 -2.89
CA ALA A 86 -13.91 1.37 -1.90
C ALA A 86 -13.30 1.38 -0.48
N GLY A 87 -12.07 0.87 -0.33
CA GLY A 87 -11.37 0.87 0.95
C GLY A 87 -11.12 2.28 1.50
N ILE A 88 -10.74 3.22 0.65
CA ILE A 88 -10.52 4.63 1.01
C ILE A 88 -11.83 5.27 1.47
N VAL A 89 -12.93 5.11 0.71
CA VAL A 89 -14.23 5.69 1.08
C VAL A 89 -14.71 5.11 2.41
N ILE A 90 -14.65 3.79 2.60
CA ILE A 90 -15.07 3.12 3.84
C ILE A 90 -14.23 3.58 5.04
N ALA A 91 -12.93 3.77 4.86
CA ALA A 91 -12.05 4.25 5.91
C ALA A 91 -12.27 5.73 6.25
N ILE A 92 -12.59 6.57 5.28
CA ILE A 92 -12.53 8.03 5.46
C ILE A 92 -13.90 8.64 5.73
N ILE A 93 -14.99 7.98 5.33
CA ILE A 93 -16.36 8.49 5.44
C ILE A 93 -17.13 7.65 6.48
N PRO A 94 -17.29 8.14 7.73
CA PRO A 94 -17.99 7.42 8.80
C PRO A 94 -19.46 7.12 8.52
N SER A 95 -20.11 7.84 7.58
CA SER A 95 -21.52 7.58 7.22
C SER A 95 -21.71 6.32 6.39
N VAL A 96 -20.64 5.68 5.92
CA VAL A 96 -20.76 4.38 5.24
C VAL A 96 -21.33 3.35 6.22
N PRO A 97 -22.43 2.64 5.88
CA PRO A 97 -23.04 1.68 6.79
C PRO A 97 -22.03 0.61 7.24
N PRO A 98 -21.88 0.34 8.55
CA PRO A 98 -20.97 -0.70 9.05
C PRO A 98 -21.25 -2.06 8.42
N LEU A 99 -22.54 -2.39 8.21
CA LEU A 99 -22.96 -3.63 7.55
C LEU A 99 -22.45 -3.73 6.11
N PHE A 100 -22.36 -2.63 5.36
CA PHE A 100 -21.79 -2.63 4.01
C PHE A 100 -20.31 -3.02 4.03
N SER A 101 -19.53 -2.42 4.95
CA SER A 101 -18.12 -2.79 5.14
C SER A 101 -17.97 -4.25 5.58
N ALA A 102 -18.90 -4.74 6.40
CA ALA A 102 -18.94 -6.12 6.86
C ALA A 102 -19.20 -7.11 5.72
N TRP A 103 -20.13 -6.81 4.82
CA TRP A 103 -20.38 -7.62 3.62
C TRP A 103 -19.14 -7.70 2.73
N LEU A 104 -18.44 -6.59 2.52
CA LEU A 104 -17.21 -6.60 1.73
C LEU A 104 -16.12 -7.45 2.37
N LEU A 105 -15.92 -7.38 3.69
CA LEU A 105 -14.96 -8.26 4.36
C LEU A 105 -15.42 -9.73 4.37
N LEU A 106 -16.72 -10.01 4.44
CA LEU A 106 -17.22 -11.37 4.27
C LEU A 106 -16.87 -11.91 2.87
N ILE A 107 -17.02 -11.10 1.83
CA ILE A 107 -16.71 -11.50 0.45
C ILE A 107 -15.20 -11.64 0.23
N PHE A 108 -14.44 -10.57 0.48
CA PHE A 108 -13.02 -10.55 0.11
C PHE A 108 -12.14 -11.32 1.10
N LEU A 109 -12.41 -11.23 2.41
CA LEU A 109 -11.60 -11.90 3.42
C LEU A 109 -12.08 -13.34 3.66
N ALA A 110 -13.39 -13.54 3.88
CA ALA A 110 -13.88 -14.87 4.19
C ALA A 110 -14.12 -15.75 2.97
N ALA A 111 -14.91 -15.33 1.99
CA ALA A 111 -15.12 -16.13 0.78
C ALA A 111 -13.83 -16.27 -0.04
N GLY A 112 -13.01 -15.22 -0.13
CA GLY A 112 -11.65 -15.28 -0.71
C GLY A 112 -10.76 -16.32 -0.01
N GLY A 113 -10.68 -16.27 1.32
CA GLY A 113 -9.96 -17.26 2.12
C GLY A 113 -10.47 -18.69 1.92
N ALA A 114 -11.79 -18.88 1.86
CA ALA A 114 -12.40 -20.19 1.62
C ALA A 114 -12.05 -20.73 0.23
N VAL A 115 -12.10 -19.89 -0.80
CA VAL A 115 -11.70 -20.26 -2.17
C VAL A 115 -10.23 -20.68 -2.20
N LEU A 116 -9.33 -19.92 -1.58
CA LEU A 116 -7.90 -20.26 -1.50
C LEU A 116 -7.65 -21.55 -0.71
N LEU A 117 -8.40 -21.78 0.36
CA LEU A 117 -8.35 -23.02 1.12
C LEU A 117 -8.76 -24.22 0.26
N VAL A 118 -9.91 -24.13 -0.42
CA VAL A 118 -10.40 -25.17 -1.33
C VAL A 118 -9.40 -25.43 -2.46
N GLN A 119 -8.86 -24.38 -3.11
CA GLN A 119 -7.83 -24.53 -4.13
C GLN A 119 -6.56 -25.21 -3.60
N SER A 120 -6.17 -24.92 -2.35
CA SER A 120 -5.00 -25.55 -1.74
C SER A 120 -5.23 -27.05 -1.49
N LEU A 121 -6.41 -27.43 -0.99
CA LEU A 121 -6.79 -28.82 -0.71
C LEU A 121 -7.00 -29.63 -1.99
N LEU A 122 -7.55 -29.00 -3.03
CA LEU A 122 -7.83 -29.62 -4.34
C LEU A 122 -6.63 -29.61 -5.30
N SER A 123 -5.45 -29.18 -4.87
CA SER A 123 -4.22 -29.25 -5.68
C SER A 123 -3.23 -30.29 -5.15
N PRO A 124 -3.47 -31.61 -5.39
CA PRO A 124 -2.57 -32.67 -4.96
C PRO A 124 -1.16 -32.51 -5.50
N SER A 125 -0.99 -31.91 -6.67
CA SER A 125 0.31 -31.63 -7.28
C SER A 125 1.11 -30.60 -6.47
N LYS A 126 0.51 -29.49 -6.01
CA LYS A 126 1.18 -28.48 -5.18
C LYS A 126 1.59 -29.04 -3.82
N ILE A 127 0.70 -29.76 -3.13
CA ILE A 127 1.01 -30.34 -1.82
C ILE A 127 2.10 -31.42 -1.94
N ARG A 128 2.03 -32.27 -2.98
CA ARG A 128 3.09 -33.25 -3.24
C ARG A 128 4.42 -32.57 -3.54
N LEU A 129 4.42 -31.50 -4.34
CA LEU A 129 5.62 -30.71 -4.63
C LEU A 129 6.24 -30.09 -3.37
N TRP A 130 5.43 -29.50 -2.50
CA TRP A 130 5.93 -28.91 -1.24
C TRP A 130 6.49 -29.97 -0.28
N ARG A 131 5.88 -31.16 -0.26
CA ARG A 131 6.39 -32.30 0.52
C ARG A 131 7.66 -32.90 -0.08
N SER A 132 7.77 -32.98 -1.41
CA SER A 132 8.91 -33.58 -2.10
C SER A 132 10.14 -32.67 -2.11
N LEU A 133 9.97 -31.36 -2.31
CA LEU A 133 11.07 -30.38 -2.25
C LEU A 133 11.63 -30.23 -0.84
N GLY A 134 10.79 -30.42 0.19
CA GLY A 134 11.22 -30.31 1.59
C GLY A 134 11.77 -28.94 1.95
N GLY A 135 12.62 -28.88 2.98
CA GLY A 135 13.34 -27.66 3.36
C GLY A 135 12.43 -26.47 3.70
N ALA A 136 12.71 -25.31 3.06
CA ALA A 136 12.01 -24.04 3.29
C ALA A 136 10.53 -24.06 2.87
N VAL A 137 10.13 -24.97 1.98
CA VAL A 137 8.78 -25.03 1.39
C VAL A 137 7.84 -25.90 2.23
N LYS A 138 8.37 -26.87 2.99
CA LYS A 138 7.59 -27.80 3.82
C LYS A 138 6.62 -27.11 4.79
N PRO A 139 6.99 -26.02 5.49
CA PRO A 139 6.07 -25.31 6.38
C PRO A 139 4.83 -24.71 5.67
N LEU A 140 4.90 -24.44 4.37
CA LEU A 140 3.75 -23.88 3.61
C LEU A 140 2.54 -24.81 3.60
N VAL A 141 2.75 -26.14 3.70
CA VAL A 141 1.67 -27.14 3.76
C VAL A 141 0.75 -26.89 4.96
N VAL A 142 1.27 -26.34 6.06
CA VAL A 142 0.51 -26.06 7.28
C VAL A 142 0.09 -24.60 7.33
N TRP A 143 1.01 -23.68 7.08
CA TRP A 143 0.78 -22.26 7.31
C TRP A 143 -0.05 -21.58 6.23
N ALA A 144 -0.04 -22.04 4.98
CA ALA A 144 -0.94 -21.48 3.96
C ALA A 144 -2.41 -21.81 4.29
N PRO A 145 -2.81 -23.07 4.56
CA PRO A 145 -4.16 -23.37 5.02
C PRO A 145 -4.54 -22.66 6.33
N ALA A 146 -3.59 -22.50 7.26
CA ALA A 146 -3.83 -21.78 8.51
C ALA A 146 -4.22 -20.31 8.26
N VAL A 147 -3.50 -19.61 7.37
CA VAL A 147 -3.83 -18.23 6.97
C VAL A 147 -5.17 -18.14 6.26
N TYR A 148 -5.50 -19.10 5.40
CA TYR A 148 -6.78 -19.12 4.70
C TYR A 148 -7.94 -19.36 5.67
N LEU A 149 -7.79 -20.29 6.61
CA LEU A 149 -8.78 -20.56 7.64
C LEU A 149 -8.97 -19.37 8.60
N SER A 150 -7.88 -18.73 9.00
CA SER A 150 -7.94 -17.53 9.84
C SER A 150 -8.56 -16.34 9.10
N SER A 151 -8.38 -16.25 7.77
CA SER A 151 -9.04 -15.26 6.93
C SER A 151 -10.56 -15.46 6.92
N VAL A 152 -11.01 -16.72 6.75
CA VAL A 152 -12.42 -17.11 6.90
C VAL A 152 -12.97 -16.72 8.27
N ALA A 153 -12.24 -17.03 9.34
CA ALA A 153 -12.64 -16.70 10.70
C ALA A 153 -12.74 -15.18 10.92
N ALA A 154 -11.74 -14.41 10.49
CA ALA A 154 -11.71 -12.95 10.66
C ALA A 154 -12.83 -12.23 9.88
N GLY A 155 -13.04 -12.59 8.61
CA GLY A 155 -14.12 -11.99 7.81
C GLY A 155 -15.50 -12.35 8.34
N SER A 156 -15.70 -13.61 8.76
CA SER A 156 -16.98 -14.06 9.34
C SER A 156 -17.23 -13.44 10.71
N ALA A 157 -16.20 -13.32 11.55
CA ALA A 157 -16.30 -12.67 12.86
C ALA A 157 -16.65 -11.19 12.73
N PHE A 158 -15.99 -10.47 11.81
CA PHE A 158 -16.28 -9.07 11.54
C PHE A 158 -17.72 -8.86 11.06
N TYR A 159 -18.22 -9.77 10.22
CA TYR A 159 -19.62 -9.77 9.80
C TYR A 159 -20.60 -10.07 10.94
N ALA A 160 -20.31 -11.07 11.76
CA ALA A 160 -21.16 -11.47 12.88
C ALA A 160 -21.34 -10.37 13.94
N VAL A 161 -20.34 -9.50 14.12
CA VAL A 161 -20.43 -8.32 15.01
C VAL A 161 -20.98 -7.07 14.30
N GLY A 162 -21.50 -7.21 13.07
CA GLY A 162 -22.13 -6.11 12.32
C GLY A 162 -21.16 -5.03 11.84
N GLY A 163 -19.86 -5.32 11.76
CA GLY A 163 -18.81 -4.35 11.41
C GLY A 163 -18.39 -3.43 12.57
N GLY A 164 -18.89 -3.67 13.78
CA GLY A 164 -18.49 -2.98 15.00
C GLY A 164 -17.40 -3.70 15.81
N PRO A 165 -17.02 -3.18 16.98
CA PRO A 165 -16.16 -3.89 17.92
C PRO A 165 -16.92 -5.07 18.54
N GLY A 166 -16.24 -6.19 18.78
CA GLY A 166 -16.82 -7.33 19.51
C GLY A 166 -15.79 -8.39 19.89
N TRP A 167 -16.04 -9.09 21.01
CA TRP A 167 -15.10 -10.06 21.57
C TRP A 167 -14.75 -11.21 20.63
N LEU A 168 -15.66 -11.60 19.73
CA LEU A 168 -15.41 -12.63 18.71
C LEU A 168 -14.30 -12.22 17.73
N LEU A 169 -14.17 -10.92 17.44
CA LEU A 169 -13.22 -10.40 16.47
C LEU A 169 -11.78 -10.37 17.02
N VAL A 170 -11.61 -10.28 18.34
CA VAL A 170 -10.29 -10.25 19.00
C VAL A 170 -9.43 -11.48 18.66
N PRO A 171 -9.84 -12.73 19.00
CA PRO A 171 -9.01 -13.90 18.71
C PRO A 171 -8.82 -14.10 17.20
N ALA A 172 -9.82 -13.71 16.39
CA ALA A 172 -9.73 -13.83 14.94
C ALA A 172 -8.65 -12.90 14.35
N LEU A 173 -8.59 -11.64 14.78
CA LEU A 173 -7.57 -10.68 14.33
C LEU A 173 -6.18 -11.04 14.85
N LEU A 174 -6.06 -11.44 16.11
CA LEU A 174 -4.78 -11.84 16.71
C LEU A 174 -4.21 -13.08 16.00
N PHE A 175 -5.04 -14.10 15.77
CA PHE A 175 -4.60 -15.30 15.07
C PHE A 175 -4.29 -15.02 13.60
N GLN A 176 -5.14 -14.25 12.91
CA GLN A 176 -4.90 -13.83 11.52
C GLN A 176 -3.57 -13.09 11.38
N GLY A 177 -3.32 -12.10 12.25
CA GLY A 177 -2.08 -11.34 12.23
C GLY A 177 -0.86 -12.21 12.47
N ALA A 178 -0.90 -13.08 13.49
CA ALA A 178 0.20 -14.00 13.77
C ALA A 178 0.46 -14.99 12.61
N ALA A 179 -0.60 -15.54 12.03
CA ALA A 179 -0.50 -16.47 10.90
C ALA A 179 0.09 -15.80 9.66
N VAL A 180 -0.37 -14.60 9.30
CA VAL A 180 0.12 -13.82 8.15
C VAL A 180 1.59 -13.42 8.34
N LEU A 181 1.97 -12.94 9.53
CA LEU A 181 3.37 -12.64 9.83
C LEU A 181 4.25 -13.87 9.69
N ASN A 182 3.80 -15.02 10.20
CA ASN A 182 4.58 -16.24 10.11
C ASN A 182 4.69 -16.75 8.66
N LEU A 183 3.61 -16.66 7.88
CA LEU A 183 3.64 -16.95 6.45
C LEU A 183 4.64 -16.05 5.72
N GLY A 184 4.67 -14.75 6.01
CA GLY A 184 5.65 -13.83 5.44
C GLY A 184 7.10 -14.25 5.74
N ARG A 185 7.38 -14.71 6.97
CA ARG A 185 8.71 -15.22 7.34
C ARG A 185 9.08 -16.48 6.55
N ILE A 186 8.14 -17.40 6.39
CA ILE A 186 8.35 -18.64 5.62
C ILE A 186 8.60 -18.28 4.14
N LEU A 187 7.78 -17.41 3.55
CA LEU A 187 7.93 -16.98 2.16
C LEU A 187 9.25 -16.25 1.91
N ALA A 188 9.72 -15.42 2.84
CA ALA A 188 11.05 -14.80 2.75
C ALA A 188 12.16 -15.87 2.63
N GLY A 189 12.06 -16.95 3.42
CA GLY A 189 12.96 -18.09 3.32
C GLY A 189 12.85 -18.83 1.99
N VAL A 190 11.62 -19.04 1.49
CA VAL A 190 11.37 -19.70 0.21
C VAL A 190 11.94 -18.90 -0.95
N TYR A 191 11.71 -17.58 -1.02
CA TYR A 191 12.21 -16.75 -2.11
C TYR A 191 13.73 -16.62 -2.12
N ARG A 192 14.38 -16.71 -0.96
CA ARG A 192 15.83 -16.77 -0.90
C ARG A 192 16.40 -18.05 -1.52
N VAL A 193 15.72 -19.18 -1.34
CA VAL A 193 16.13 -20.48 -1.90
C VAL A 193 15.71 -20.60 -3.37
N TYR A 194 14.56 -20.02 -3.75
CA TYR A 194 13.98 -20.09 -5.08
C TYR A 194 13.65 -18.69 -5.64
N PRO A 195 14.65 -17.89 -6.05
CA PRO A 195 14.43 -16.50 -6.50
C PRO A 195 13.51 -16.39 -7.72
N ALA A 196 13.55 -17.36 -8.63
CA ALA A 196 12.68 -17.43 -9.81
C ALA A 196 11.18 -17.56 -9.46
N SER A 197 10.86 -17.99 -8.23
CA SER A 197 9.49 -18.05 -7.74
C SER A 197 9.01 -16.75 -7.09
N GLY A 198 9.86 -15.71 -7.05
CA GLY A 198 9.59 -14.43 -6.40
C GLY A 198 8.52 -13.59 -7.09
N PRO A 199 7.92 -12.63 -6.38
CA PRO A 199 6.92 -11.71 -6.92
C PRO A 199 7.49 -10.75 -7.99
N GLU A 200 8.80 -10.50 -7.96
CA GLU A 200 9.50 -9.57 -8.83
C GLU A 200 9.90 -10.19 -10.19
N ALA A 201 9.51 -11.45 -10.43
CA ALA A 201 9.77 -12.12 -11.71
C ALA A 201 9.05 -11.41 -12.87
N PRO A 202 9.71 -11.25 -14.05
CA PRO A 202 9.11 -10.58 -15.21
C PRO A 202 7.75 -11.17 -15.59
N GLY A 203 6.77 -10.30 -15.87
CA GLY A 203 5.45 -10.70 -16.32
C GLY A 203 4.48 -11.19 -15.23
N ARG A 204 4.81 -11.02 -13.93
CA ARG A 204 3.87 -11.33 -12.82
C ARG A 204 3.06 -10.14 -12.30
N ALA A 205 3.55 -8.91 -12.46
CA ALA A 205 2.85 -7.70 -12.04
C ALA A 205 2.21 -6.99 -13.25
N PRO A 206 1.00 -6.39 -13.11
CA PRO A 206 0.37 -5.61 -14.19
C PRO A 206 1.20 -4.42 -14.65
N ILE A 207 1.87 -3.76 -13.70
CA ILE A 207 2.71 -2.58 -13.93
C ILE A 207 3.95 -2.65 -13.02
N PRO A 208 5.06 -1.99 -13.38
CA PRO A 208 6.24 -1.89 -12.52
C PRO A 208 5.91 -1.32 -11.15
N PHE A 209 6.59 -1.80 -10.10
CA PHE A 209 6.32 -1.41 -8.70
C PHE A 209 6.26 0.12 -8.50
N GLY A 210 7.24 0.86 -9.03
CA GLY A 210 7.27 2.32 -8.89
C GLY A 210 6.03 2.98 -9.52
N GLN A 211 5.66 2.56 -10.73
CA GLN A 211 4.47 3.06 -11.42
C GLN A 211 3.19 2.68 -10.65
N GLY A 212 3.11 1.46 -10.10
CA GLY A 212 1.99 1.03 -9.27
C GLY A 212 1.84 1.83 -7.97
N MET A 213 2.94 2.14 -7.29
CA MET A 213 2.88 3.01 -6.10
C MET A 213 2.51 4.44 -6.44
N LEU A 214 2.99 4.99 -7.57
CA LEU A 214 2.58 6.30 -8.07
C LEU A 214 1.07 6.32 -8.37
N LEU A 215 0.54 5.28 -9.01
CA LEU A 215 -0.87 5.14 -9.32
C LEU A 215 -1.72 5.03 -8.05
N MET A 216 -1.33 4.19 -7.09
CA MET A 216 -2.06 4.00 -5.84
C MET A 216 -2.06 5.26 -4.99
N THR A 217 -0.91 5.95 -4.91
CA THR A 217 -0.80 7.24 -4.21
C THR A 217 -1.61 8.31 -4.93
N GLY A 218 -1.52 8.38 -6.25
CA GLY A 218 -2.28 9.31 -7.07
C GLY A 218 -3.79 9.11 -6.93
N ALA A 219 -4.28 7.87 -7.03
CA ALA A 219 -5.68 7.51 -6.84
C ALA A 219 -6.16 7.87 -5.42
N PHE A 220 -5.36 7.58 -4.40
CA PHE A 220 -5.64 8.00 -3.03
C PHE A 220 -5.79 9.51 -2.91
N MET A 221 -4.82 10.28 -3.40
CA MET A 221 -4.81 11.74 -3.29
C MET A 221 -5.93 12.39 -4.11
N VAL A 222 -6.23 11.88 -5.32
CA VAL A 222 -7.36 12.35 -6.14
C VAL A 222 -8.68 12.11 -5.42
N LEU A 223 -8.93 10.87 -5.01
CA LEU A 223 -10.20 10.51 -4.37
C LEU A 223 -10.38 11.29 -3.07
N LEU A 224 -9.33 11.40 -2.28
CA LEU A 224 -9.35 12.16 -1.05
C LEU A 224 -9.59 13.65 -1.27
N GLY A 225 -8.87 14.27 -2.20
CA GLY A 225 -9.08 15.68 -2.53
C GLY A 225 -10.49 15.98 -3.03
N LEU A 226 -11.07 15.07 -3.82
CA LEU A 226 -12.46 15.15 -4.27
C LEU A 226 -13.45 14.97 -3.10
N LEU A 227 -13.22 14.02 -2.18
CA LEU A 227 -14.06 13.82 -1.00
C LEU A 227 -13.97 14.99 -0.02
N LEU A 228 -12.83 15.66 0.06
CA LEU A 228 -12.65 16.83 0.93
C LEU A 228 -13.53 18.02 0.52
N ILE A 229 -13.99 18.09 -0.74
CA ILE A 229 -14.91 19.15 -1.20
C ILE A 229 -16.26 19.09 -0.47
N PRO A 230 -17.06 18.01 -0.57
CA PRO A 230 -18.32 17.90 0.16
C PRO A 230 -18.12 17.89 1.68
N VAL A 231 -17.01 17.34 2.18
CA VAL A 231 -16.66 17.42 3.62
C VAL A 231 -16.48 18.88 4.06
N SER A 232 -15.74 19.68 3.29
CA SER A 232 -15.51 21.10 3.60
C SER A 232 -16.79 21.93 3.52
N LEU A 233 -17.77 21.49 2.73
CA LEU A 233 -19.11 22.08 2.65
C LEU A 233 -20.05 21.60 3.77
N GLY A 234 -19.60 20.70 4.65
CA GLY A 234 -20.41 20.12 5.74
C GLY A 234 -21.42 19.07 5.27
N LEU A 235 -21.31 18.56 4.04
CA LEU A 235 -22.24 17.58 3.47
C LEU A 235 -21.91 16.13 3.86
N LEU A 236 -20.66 15.84 4.22
CA LEU A 236 -20.20 14.50 4.59
C LEU A 236 -19.36 14.52 5.87
N PRO A 237 -19.53 13.53 6.78
CA PRO A 237 -18.62 13.34 7.89
C PRO A 237 -17.27 12.82 7.39
N PHE A 238 -16.23 13.03 8.18
CA PHE A 238 -14.87 12.74 7.78
C PHE A 238 -14.03 12.22 8.94
N ALA A 239 -13.27 11.15 8.70
CA ALA A 239 -12.35 10.52 9.64
C ALA A 239 -10.88 10.91 9.31
N PRO A 240 -10.35 12.03 9.86
CA PRO A 240 -8.99 12.47 9.57
C PRO A 240 -7.92 11.45 9.97
N SER A 241 -8.10 10.76 11.10
CA SER A 241 -7.15 9.75 11.57
C SER A 241 -6.99 8.59 10.60
N ALA A 242 -8.07 8.15 9.95
CA ALA A 242 -8.03 7.06 8.97
C ALA A 242 -7.40 7.51 7.64
N GLN A 243 -7.62 8.76 7.21
CA GLN A 243 -6.86 9.36 6.10
C GLN A 243 -5.36 9.29 6.37
N LEU A 244 -4.92 9.78 7.53
CA LEU A 244 -3.50 9.77 7.89
C LEU A 244 -3.00 8.32 7.97
N GLY A 245 -3.80 7.42 8.52
CA GLY A 245 -3.47 6.01 8.64
C GLY A 245 -3.19 5.32 7.30
N LEU A 246 -4.07 5.50 6.31
CA LEU A 246 -3.86 4.97 4.95
C LEU A 246 -2.64 5.59 4.27
N LEU A 247 -2.39 6.89 4.45
CA LEU A 247 -1.19 7.54 3.92
C LEU A 247 0.09 6.97 4.56
N MET A 248 0.08 6.72 5.87
CA MET A 248 1.20 6.07 6.56
C MET A 248 1.45 4.66 6.05
N VAL A 249 0.41 3.92 5.65
CA VAL A 249 0.55 2.60 5.01
C VAL A 249 1.19 2.72 3.63
N ILE A 250 0.85 3.75 2.84
CA ILE A 250 1.53 4.02 1.57
C ILE A 250 3.03 4.27 1.83
N PHE A 251 3.37 5.12 2.79
CA PHE A 251 4.77 5.37 3.17
C PHE A 251 5.48 4.12 3.69
N ALA A 252 4.77 3.27 4.44
CA ALA A 252 5.27 2.01 4.94
C ALA A 252 5.73 1.08 3.81
N VAL A 253 4.87 0.90 2.81
CA VAL A 253 5.15 0.03 1.66
C VAL A 253 6.28 0.62 0.82
N GLN A 254 6.28 1.92 0.54
CA GLN A 254 7.36 2.55 -0.25
C GLN A 254 8.72 2.40 0.46
N ALA A 255 8.78 2.69 1.76
CA ALA A 255 10.02 2.65 2.53
C ALA A 255 10.56 1.21 2.66
N ALA A 256 9.70 0.26 3.02
CA ALA A 256 10.13 -1.12 3.24
C ALA A 256 10.40 -1.90 1.93
N ALA A 257 9.60 -1.68 0.89
CA ALA A 257 9.74 -2.44 -0.36
C ALA A 257 10.71 -1.82 -1.36
N SER A 258 10.98 -0.52 -1.30
CA SER A 258 11.86 0.13 -2.28
C SER A 258 12.92 1.07 -1.71
N GLY A 259 12.92 1.30 -0.39
CA GLY A 259 13.77 2.31 0.22
C GLY A 259 13.34 3.75 -0.11
N ASN A 260 12.27 3.94 -0.89
CA ASN A 260 11.70 5.25 -1.13
C ASN A 260 10.98 5.74 0.12
N THR A 261 11.48 6.82 0.70
CA THR A 261 10.85 7.49 1.84
C THR A 261 10.22 8.80 1.38
N PRO A 262 9.37 9.43 2.21
CA PRO A 262 8.83 10.76 1.90
C PRO A 262 9.91 11.85 1.68
N LEU A 263 11.12 11.64 2.20
CA LEU A 263 12.27 12.55 1.99
C LEU A 263 13.05 12.25 0.70
N GLY A 264 12.70 11.16 0.01
CA GLY A 264 13.34 10.72 -1.22
C GLY A 264 13.86 9.28 -1.16
N PRO A 265 14.54 8.83 -2.23
CA PRO A 265 15.09 7.49 -2.33
C PRO A 265 16.27 7.27 -1.38
N PHE A 266 16.22 6.20 -0.59
CA PHE A 266 17.32 5.67 0.19
C PHE A 266 17.65 4.24 -0.27
N PRO A 267 18.89 3.76 -0.09
CA PRO A 267 19.22 2.37 -0.39
C PRO A 267 18.37 1.42 0.47
N ARG A 268 17.89 0.34 -0.15
CA ARG A 268 17.16 -0.71 0.56
C ARG A 268 18.04 -1.29 1.65
N SER A 269 17.58 -1.23 2.89
CA SER A 269 18.32 -1.65 4.07
C SER A 269 17.38 -2.10 5.17
N ALA A 270 17.93 -2.75 6.20
CA ALA A 270 17.15 -3.09 7.40
C ALA A 270 16.52 -1.84 8.03
N ALA A 271 17.23 -0.70 8.03
CA ALA A 271 16.72 0.55 8.57
C ALA A 271 15.48 1.04 7.82
N THR A 272 15.49 1.02 6.48
CA THR A 272 14.32 1.42 5.68
C THR A 272 13.16 0.44 5.84
N ALA A 273 13.44 -0.85 6.02
CA ALA A 273 12.42 -1.86 6.33
C ALA A 273 11.76 -1.62 7.69
N PHE A 274 12.54 -1.41 8.75
CA PHE A 274 12.00 -1.12 10.08
C PHE A 274 11.28 0.24 10.13
N ALA A 275 11.79 1.26 9.44
CA ALA A 275 11.09 2.54 9.29
C ALA A 275 9.73 2.34 8.60
N GLY A 276 9.68 1.53 7.54
CA GLY A 276 8.44 1.18 6.88
C GLY A 276 7.47 0.44 7.80
N LEU A 277 7.95 -0.53 8.58
CA LEU A 277 7.11 -1.20 9.59
C LEU A 277 6.61 -0.23 10.67
N ALA A 278 7.44 0.71 11.13
CA ALA A 278 7.00 1.73 12.08
C ALA A 278 5.87 2.59 11.49
N PHE A 279 6.00 3.04 10.24
CA PHE A 279 4.91 3.73 9.54
C PHE A 279 3.66 2.87 9.40
N GLY A 280 3.80 1.59 9.08
CA GLY A 280 2.68 0.66 8.98
C GLY A 280 1.95 0.47 10.31
N ALA A 281 2.70 0.41 11.42
CA ALA A 281 2.15 0.31 12.77
C ALA A 281 1.38 1.57 13.15
N LEU A 282 1.99 2.75 12.97
CA LEU A 282 1.32 4.04 13.19
C LEU A 282 0.06 4.17 12.33
N GLY A 283 0.14 3.71 11.08
CA GLY A 283 -1.00 3.70 10.16
C GLY A 283 -2.16 2.83 10.65
N ALA A 284 -1.86 1.62 11.12
CA ALA A 284 -2.85 0.71 11.67
C ALA A 284 -3.54 1.29 12.92
N VAL A 285 -2.75 1.82 13.87
CA VAL A 285 -3.29 2.46 15.08
C VAL A 285 -4.23 3.61 14.71
N SER A 286 -3.81 4.49 13.79
CA SER A 286 -4.57 5.67 13.36
C SER A 286 -5.87 5.33 12.62
N CYS A 287 -5.89 4.24 11.84
CA CYS A 287 -7.12 3.76 11.21
C CYS A 287 -8.12 3.18 12.22
N VAL A 288 -7.65 2.56 13.30
CA VAL A 288 -8.49 1.77 14.20
C VAL A 288 -8.97 2.56 15.42
N ILE A 289 -8.12 3.40 16.01
CA ILE A 289 -8.49 4.28 17.13
C ILE A 289 -8.39 5.74 16.68
N PRO A 290 -9.52 6.38 16.34
CA PRO A 290 -9.54 7.79 15.98
C PRO A 290 -8.99 8.69 17.08
N GLY A 291 -8.28 9.75 16.71
CA GLY A 291 -7.75 10.76 17.63
C GLY A 291 -6.52 10.36 18.44
N LEU A 292 -6.16 9.07 18.51
CA LEU A 292 -5.07 8.60 19.38
C LEU A 292 -3.69 9.13 18.95
N LEU A 293 -3.45 9.23 17.64
CA LEU A 293 -2.15 9.62 17.09
C LEU A 293 -2.17 10.96 16.35
N ASP A 294 -3.29 11.67 16.31
CA ASP A 294 -3.43 12.88 15.48
C ASP A 294 -2.38 13.95 15.84
N GLY A 295 -2.11 14.13 17.14
CA GLY A 295 -1.08 15.06 17.63
C GLY A 295 0.36 14.72 17.20
N ILE A 296 0.61 13.49 16.76
CA ILE A 296 1.93 13.04 16.26
C ILE A 296 1.91 12.97 14.72
N LEU A 297 0.84 12.43 14.14
CA LEU A 297 0.77 12.15 12.70
C LEU A 297 0.54 13.40 11.85
N VAL A 298 -0.29 14.34 12.30
CA VAL A 298 -0.48 15.60 11.58
C VAL A 298 0.86 16.35 11.42
N PRO A 299 1.63 16.61 12.50
CA PRO A 299 2.91 17.30 12.32
C PRO A 299 3.94 16.46 11.58
N LEU A 300 3.99 15.15 11.79
CA LEU A 300 4.90 14.26 11.07
C LEU A 300 4.64 14.32 9.55
N VAL A 301 3.40 14.11 9.12
CA VAL A 301 3.03 14.16 7.70
C VAL A 301 3.22 15.56 7.12
N GLY A 302 2.89 16.61 7.88
CA GLY A 302 3.13 18.00 7.49
C GLY A 302 4.60 18.28 7.20
N VAL A 303 5.48 17.97 8.15
CA VAL A 303 6.93 18.15 8.03
C VAL A 303 7.49 17.31 6.88
N LEU A 304 7.09 16.03 6.76
CA LEU A 304 7.57 15.16 5.69
C LEU A 304 7.20 15.68 4.30
N ASN A 305 5.98 16.20 4.11
CA ASN A 305 5.56 16.78 2.83
C ASN A 305 6.29 18.09 2.51
N ILE A 306 6.54 18.95 3.49
CA ILE A 306 7.33 20.17 3.30
C ILE A 306 8.78 19.82 2.95
N ALA A 307 9.44 19.00 3.76
CA ALA A 307 10.83 18.63 3.56
C ALA A 307 11.02 17.88 2.23
N GLY A 308 10.18 16.88 1.94
CA GLY A 308 10.19 16.15 0.67
C GLY A 308 9.89 17.05 -0.54
N GLY A 309 8.95 17.99 -0.40
CA GLY A 309 8.62 18.95 -1.44
C GLY A 309 9.77 19.92 -1.75
N LEU A 310 10.38 20.49 -0.71
CA LEU A 310 11.56 21.38 -0.84
C LEU A 310 12.76 20.65 -1.44
N LEU A 311 13.03 19.41 -1.02
CA LEU A 311 14.09 18.58 -1.61
C LEU A 311 13.82 18.28 -3.08
N THR A 312 12.57 17.99 -3.45
CA THR A 312 12.16 17.77 -4.85
C THR A 312 12.38 19.04 -5.68
N LEU A 313 12.03 20.21 -5.15
CA LEU A 313 12.27 21.50 -5.81
C LEU A 313 13.76 21.78 -6.01
N ALA A 314 14.56 21.58 -4.97
CA ALA A 314 16.01 21.79 -5.03
C ALA A 314 16.67 20.89 -6.09
N LYS A 315 16.34 19.59 -6.09
CA LYS A 315 16.83 18.64 -7.10
C LYS A 315 16.40 19.01 -8.51
N THR A 316 15.15 19.42 -8.67
CA THR A 316 14.59 19.83 -9.97
C THR A 316 15.30 21.08 -10.50
N ALA A 317 15.53 22.08 -9.65
CA ALA A 317 16.25 23.30 -10.02
C ALA A 317 17.71 23.03 -10.46
N LEU A 318 18.39 22.08 -9.80
CA LEU A 318 19.72 21.63 -10.22
C LEU A 318 19.68 20.88 -11.56
N ALA A 319 18.71 19.98 -11.74
CA ALA A 319 18.57 19.16 -12.95
C ALA A 319 18.16 19.98 -14.19
N PHE A 320 17.43 21.09 -14.02
CA PHE A 320 17.11 22.01 -15.12
C PHE A 320 18.35 22.60 -15.81
N LYS A 321 19.49 22.70 -15.11
CA LYS A 321 20.77 23.12 -15.71
C LYS A 321 21.30 22.09 -16.71
N GLY A 322 21.00 20.81 -16.51
CA GLY A 322 21.42 19.68 -17.37
C GLY A 322 20.57 19.48 -18.63
N VAL A 323 19.40 20.11 -18.74
CA VAL A 323 18.51 20.04 -19.93
C VAL A 323 19.22 20.52 -21.21
N ARG A 324 20.25 21.36 -21.07
CA ARG A 324 21.07 21.86 -22.19
C ARG A 324 21.88 20.77 -22.91
N GLY A 325 22.06 19.59 -22.31
CA GLY A 325 22.81 18.46 -22.89
C GLY A 325 21.95 17.33 -23.46
N ALA A 326 20.63 17.53 -23.65
CA ALA A 326 19.73 16.47 -24.09
C ALA A 326 19.94 16.08 -25.58
N PRO A 327 19.92 14.78 -25.92
CA PRO A 327 20.01 14.32 -27.31
C PRO A 327 18.71 14.63 -28.05
N GLY A 328 18.72 15.69 -28.86
CA GLY A 328 17.64 16.05 -29.78
C GLY A 328 16.47 16.85 -29.18
N PRO A 329 15.65 17.48 -30.04
CA PRO A 329 14.56 18.39 -29.64
C PRO A 329 13.39 17.69 -28.90
N ASP A 330 13.10 16.42 -29.23
CA ASP A 330 12.02 15.65 -28.60
C ASP A 330 12.39 15.18 -27.19
N GLY A 331 13.64 14.74 -26.98
CA GLY A 331 14.17 14.40 -25.66
C GLY A 331 14.18 15.60 -24.71
N ALA A 332 14.63 16.77 -25.21
CA ALA A 332 14.61 18.02 -24.44
C ALA A 332 13.19 18.47 -24.06
N ARG A 333 12.19 18.24 -24.93
CA ARG A 333 10.78 18.55 -24.64
C ARG A 333 10.23 17.64 -23.54
N LEU A 334 10.55 16.35 -23.55
CA LEU A 334 10.09 15.42 -22.52
C LEU A 334 10.77 15.68 -21.18
N LEU A 335 12.09 15.90 -21.15
CA LEU A 335 12.83 16.26 -19.93
C LEU A 335 12.25 17.51 -19.26
N ARG A 336 11.91 18.53 -20.05
CA ARG A 336 11.26 19.74 -19.54
C ARG A 336 9.86 19.46 -18.98
N LYS A 337 9.08 18.56 -19.58
CA LYS A 337 7.79 18.11 -19.02
C LYS A 337 7.98 17.35 -17.71
N LEU A 338 8.97 16.45 -17.63
CA LEU A 338 9.28 15.70 -16.41
C LEU A 338 9.70 16.63 -15.29
N TYR A 339 10.68 17.51 -15.51
CA TYR A 339 11.14 18.45 -14.48
C TYR A 339 10.06 19.47 -14.11
N GLY A 340 9.26 19.95 -15.07
CA GLY A 340 8.10 20.80 -14.76
C GLY A 340 7.07 20.08 -13.88
N THR A 341 6.83 18.79 -14.14
CA THR A 341 5.93 17.95 -13.35
C THR A 341 6.47 17.73 -11.94
N GLN A 342 7.77 17.47 -11.79
CA GLN A 342 8.44 17.32 -10.49
C GLN A 342 8.41 18.62 -9.68
N ALA A 343 8.64 19.77 -10.32
CA ALA A 343 8.53 21.07 -9.67
C ALA A 343 7.10 21.31 -9.15
N LEU A 344 6.08 21.00 -9.97
CA LEU A 344 4.69 21.14 -9.56
C LEU A 344 4.34 20.24 -8.36
N LEU A 345 4.78 18.97 -8.38
CA LEU A 345 4.63 18.06 -7.24
C LEU A 345 5.29 18.62 -5.98
N GLY A 346 6.50 19.17 -6.09
CA GLY A 346 7.20 19.79 -4.98
C GLY A 346 6.42 20.96 -4.37
N ILE A 347 5.89 21.87 -5.20
CA ILE A 347 5.05 22.99 -4.76
C ILE A 347 3.79 22.49 -4.05
N LEU A 348 3.04 21.58 -4.68
CA LEU A 348 1.79 21.04 -4.11
C LEU A 348 2.04 20.31 -2.79
N SER A 349 3.15 19.58 -2.68
CA SER A 349 3.57 18.91 -1.44
C SER A 349 3.85 19.92 -0.32
N VAL A 350 4.59 21.00 -0.61
CA VAL A 350 4.85 22.07 0.37
C VAL A 350 3.55 22.75 0.80
N MET A 351 2.64 23.03 -0.14
CA MET A 351 1.33 23.61 0.18
C MET A 351 0.51 22.70 1.09
N PHE A 352 0.43 21.41 0.77
CA PHE A 352 -0.30 20.43 1.58
C PHE A 352 0.31 20.26 2.98
N GLY A 353 1.64 20.16 3.07
CA GLY A 353 2.30 20.05 4.37
C GLY A 353 2.15 21.31 5.22
N SER A 354 2.17 22.49 4.59
CA SER A 354 1.95 23.78 5.28
C SER A 354 0.52 23.90 5.81
N SER A 355 -0.49 23.45 5.06
CA SER A 355 -1.87 23.49 5.53
C SER A 355 -2.14 22.55 6.70
N MET A 356 -1.38 21.46 6.83
CA MET A 356 -1.43 20.58 7.99
C MET A 356 -0.79 21.19 9.25
N LEU A 357 0.35 21.86 9.12
CA LEU A 357 1.07 22.45 10.25
C LEU A 357 0.44 23.75 10.76
N PHE A 358 -0.14 24.52 9.84
CA PHE A 358 -0.72 25.82 10.15
C PHE A 358 -2.17 25.86 9.63
N PRO A 359 -3.11 25.27 10.40
CA PRO A 359 -4.52 25.32 10.07
C PRO A 359 -4.98 26.76 9.86
N GLY A 360 -5.67 27.03 8.76
CA GLY A 360 -6.20 28.36 8.42
C GLY A 360 -5.35 29.17 7.42
N ILE A 361 -4.10 28.77 7.10
CA ILE A 361 -3.35 29.40 5.99
C ILE A 361 -4.02 29.12 4.64
N ILE A 362 -4.43 27.87 4.45
CA ILE A 362 -5.11 27.42 3.23
C ILE A 362 -6.52 26.97 3.60
N PRO A 363 -7.58 27.52 2.99
CA PRO A 363 -8.95 27.07 3.23
C PRO A 363 -9.11 25.57 2.98
N ALA A 364 -9.99 24.91 3.73
CA ALA A 364 -10.19 23.46 3.63
C ALA A 364 -10.55 23.00 2.20
N LEU A 365 -11.42 23.76 1.52
CA LEU A 365 -11.80 23.51 0.12
C LEU A 365 -10.58 23.56 -0.81
N VAL A 366 -9.71 24.56 -0.63
CA VAL A 366 -8.48 24.71 -1.42
C VAL A 366 -7.52 23.56 -1.11
N THR A 367 -7.45 23.08 0.13
CA THR A 367 -6.65 21.91 0.49
C THR A 367 -7.12 20.66 -0.26
N GLY A 368 -8.44 20.46 -0.39
CA GLY A 368 -9.00 19.39 -1.22
C GLY A 368 -8.57 19.49 -2.69
N VAL A 369 -8.64 20.69 -3.28
CA VAL A 369 -8.19 20.94 -4.66
C VAL A 369 -6.69 20.70 -4.83
N VAL A 370 -5.86 21.19 -3.90
CA VAL A 370 -4.40 20.98 -3.90
C VAL A 370 -4.07 19.50 -3.85
N LEU A 371 -4.77 18.73 -3.03
CA LEU A 371 -4.55 17.30 -2.89
C LEU A 371 -4.99 16.53 -4.14
N ALA A 372 -6.15 16.88 -4.71
CA ALA A 372 -6.63 16.28 -5.95
C ALA A 372 -5.67 16.57 -7.12
N ALA A 373 -5.18 17.81 -7.21
CA ALA A 373 -4.17 18.20 -8.19
C ALA A 373 -2.87 17.41 -7.98
N ASN A 374 -2.40 17.26 -6.74
CA ASN A 374 -1.20 16.48 -6.43
C ASN A 374 -1.35 15.04 -6.92
N GLY A 375 -2.47 14.39 -6.62
CA GLY A 375 -2.77 13.05 -7.11
C GLY A 375 -2.83 12.95 -8.64
N GLY A 376 -3.48 13.90 -9.31
CA GLY A 376 -3.55 13.94 -10.77
C GLY A 376 -2.18 14.10 -11.42
N VAL A 377 -1.32 14.93 -10.84
CA VAL A 377 0.06 15.15 -11.31
C VAL A 377 0.92 13.90 -11.09
N LEU A 378 0.72 13.13 -10.02
CA LEU A 378 1.40 11.83 -9.81
C LEU A 378 1.03 10.80 -10.89
N VAL A 379 -0.26 10.70 -11.24
CA VAL A 379 -0.72 9.82 -12.32
C VAL A 379 -0.16 10.28 -13.67
N TRP A 380 -0.12 11.59 -13.90
CA TRP A 380 0.51 12.15 -15.10
C TRP A 380 2.00 11.83 -15.18
N LEU A 381 2.73 11.96 -14.07
CA LEU A 381 4.14 11.60 -13.99
C LEU A 381 4.38 10.13 -14.35
N MET A 382 3.54 9.22 -13.85
CA MET A 382 3.59 7.80 -14.22
C MET A 382 3.47 7.60 -15.74
N ILE A 383 2.52 8.28 -16.39
CA ILE A 383 2.34 8.21 -17.85
C ILE A 383 3.58 8.72 -18.58
N LEU A 384 4.20 9.79 -18.09
CA LEU A 384 5.44 10.32 -18.68
C LEU A 384 6.60 9.34 -18.53
N LEU A 385 6.76 8.70 -17.38
CA LEU A 385 7.82 7.70 -17.15
C LEU A 385 7.67 6.50 -18.09
N GLY A 386 6.45 5.99 -18.28
CA GLY A 386 6.21 4.93 -19.24
C GLY A 386 6.58 5.30 -20.69
N ARG A 387 6.43 6.58 -21.07
CA ARG A 387 6.89 7.07 -22.38
C ARG A 387 8.41 7.16 -22.49
N VAL A 388 9.10 7.51 -21.39
CA VAL A 388 10.58 7.50 -21.35
C VAL A 388 11.10 6.09 -21.58
N GLU A 389 10.56 5.13 -20.84
CA GLU A 389 10.94 3.70 -20.94
C GLU A 389 10.69 3.17 -22.37
N ALA A 390 9.56 3.52 -22.98
CA ALA A 390 9.26 3.11 -24.35
C ALA A 390 10.27 3.63 -25.39
N MET A 391 10.74 4.88 -25.25
CA MET A 391 11.77 5.41 -26.16
C MET A 391 13.15 4.83 -25.87
N ALA A 392 13.48 4.55 -24.61
CA ALA A 392 14.73 3.88 -24.25
C ALA A 392 14.81 2.50 -24.91
N ALA A 393 13.72 1.72 -24.83
CA ALA A 393 13.62 0.41 -25.49
C ALA A 393 13.72 0.51 -27.03
N GLN A 394 13.16 1.55 -27.64
CA GLN A 394 13.30 1.80 -29.08
C GLN A 394 14.72 2.16 -29.49
N ALA A 395 15.44 2.93 -28.66
CA ALA A 395 16.84 3.28 -28.90
C ALA A 395 17.76 2.06 -28.79
N GLU A 396 17.52 1.18 -27.82
CA GLU A 396 18.25 -0.09 -27.66
C GLU A 396 17.97 -1.06 -28.83
N ALA A 397 16.72 -1.15 -29.29
CA ALA A 397 16.36 -1.99 -30.44
C ALA A 397 16.88 -1.46 -31.80
N GLY A 398 17.19 -0.16 -31.88
CA GLY A 398 17.75 0.49 -33.06
C GLY A 398 19.28 0.52 -33.11
N ALA A 399 19.97 0.07 -32.05
CA ALA A 399 21.41 0.00 -32.02
C ALA A 399 21.91 -1.24 -32.79
N PRO A 400 22.93 -1.12 -33.67
CA PRO A 400 23.56 -2.28 -34.29
C PRO A 400 24.16 -3.18 -33.19
N PRO A 401 24.15 -4.51 -33.35
CA PRO A 401 24.70 -5.42 -32.34
C PRO A 401 26.17 -5.08 -32.07
N GLU A 402 26.53 -4.84 -30.82
CA GLU A 402 27.93 -4.70 -30.40
C GLU A 402 28.64 -6.03 -30.64
N GLY A 403 29.40 -6.09 -31.74
CA GLY A 403 30.15 -7.28 -32.15
C GLY A 403 30.08 -7.55 -33.65
N VAL A 404 30.65 -6.64 -34.46
CA VAL A 404 31.22 -6.97 -35.77
C VAL A 404 32.71 -6.63 -35.73
#